data_AF-A0A8B8PSN4-F1
#
_entry.id   AF-A0A8B8PSN4-F1
#
_cell.length_a   1.000
_cell.length_b   1.000
_cell.length_c   1.000
_cell.angle_alpha   90.00
_cell.angle_beta   90.00
_cell.angle_gamma   90.00
#
_symmetry.space_group_name_H-M   'P 1'
#
loop_
_entity.id
_entity.type
_entity.pdbx_description
1 polymer ?
#
loop_
_entity_poly.entity_id
_entity_poly.type
_entity_poly.pdbx_seq_one_letter_code
_entity_poly.pdbx_strand_id
1 'polypeptide(L)'
;MPVLNNMRRLQVRDCKSLDEILDLGRLEAVGSTPLLPELQHLDLVNLPKLSQLWNKDLQGTLPFKSLGDLTLYNCSNLRHVFTPLMAKCLANLVRMDIKECGHVEGVITAEEGQGSAVEKITFPSLSSMRLECLPNLTSFLSGKTNTLDCPRLQDLIIAHCPKMRSLTWQASMEINHGTPSLFTPQDFPNLEKLLLVNKDVQMIQKGEFPNDIFGKPKALMLACFHDGNAVFPSRFLLERFHNLESLEVFCSSFENIFPEEGLVDEGIHSVLENLKELKLSKLHNLKCVWREDRLVSRVLQSIKRFEVWDCPSLTTLFPVGTSFQNLTELVVKDSSGLAHLVTVSAVTRLVHLTNMTIIGCEKMKEVVANDENREGKVISLGKLQSLTLQHLPSVKCFSSTTSCIFEFPSLFSVEVEECPKMKIFSKRTLSMPNLKYASLFRHKWKGNWEGDLNTTIQALSA
;
A
#
# COMPACT_ATOMS: atom_id res chain seq x y z
N MET A 1 -29.03 -13.37 25.52
CA MET A 1 -29.01 -13.61 24.06
C MET A 1 -28.87 -15.10 23.82
N PRO A 2 -29.54 -15.71 22.83
CA PRO A 2 -29.19 -17.08 22.41
C PRO A 2 -27.74 -17.10 21.95
N VAL A 3 -26.99 -18.14 22.34
CA VAL A 3 -25.57 -18.27 21.98
C VAL A 3 -25.48 -18.44 20.45
N LEU A 4 -24.94 -17.44 19.74
CA LEU A 4 -24.80 -17.46 18.29
C LEU A 4 -23.59 -18.32 17.88
N ASN A 5 -23.70 -19.63 18.09
CA ASN A 5 -22.59 -20.59 17.96
C ASN A 5 -21.97 -20.68 16.56
N ASN A 6 -22.70 -20.32 15.51
CA ASN A 6 -22.26 -20.46 14.12
C ASN A 6 -21.87 -19.12 13.46
N MET A 7 -21.85 -18.01 14.22
CA MET A 7 -21.55 -16.70 13.66
C MET A 7 -20.05 -16.58 13.37
N ARG A 8 -19.69 -16.47 12.08
CA ARG A 8 -18.30 -16.31 11.62
C ARG A 8 -17.86 -14.86 11.43
N ARG A 9 -18.79 -13.95 11.18
CA ARG A 9 -18.51 -12.53 10.99
C ARG A 9 -19.50 -11.68 11.77
N LEU A 10 -18.99 -10.76 12.57
CA LEU A 10 -19.75 -9.74 13.26
C LEU A 10 -19.27 -8.39 12.75
N GLN A 11 -20.21 -7.59 12.24
CA GLN A 11 -19.94 -6.25 11.76
C GLN A 11 -20.92 -5.28 12.42
N VAL A 12 -20.39 -4.25 13.07
CA VAL A 12 -21.18 -3.21 13.70
C VAL A 12 -20.71 -1.87 13.16
N ARG A 13 -21.63 -1.12 12.56
CA ARG A 13 -21.33 0.15 11.89
C ARG A 13 -22.23 1.27 12.37
N ASP A 14 -21.68 2.47 12.48
CA ASP A 14 -22.40 3.74 12.65
C ASP A 14 -23.32 3.78 13.88
N CYS A 15 -23.02 2.98 14.92
CA CYS A 15 -23.82 2.93 16.14
C CYS A 15 -23.33 3.95 17.17
N LYS A 16 -24.13 4.99 17.38
CA LYS A 16 -23.81 6.14 18.26
C LYS A 16 -24.00 5.88 19.75
N SER A 17 -24.58 4.74 20.13
CA SER A 17 -24.97 4.44 21.51
C SER A 17 -24.24 3.24 22.12
N LEU A 18 -23.52 2.46 21.30
CA LEU A 18 -22.86 1.24 21.75
C LEU A 18 -21.64 1.59 22.60
N ASP A 19 -21.68 1.17 23.85
CA ASP A 19 -20.58 1.35 24.82
C ASP A 19 -19.64 0.13 24.83
N GLU A 20 -20.21 -1.08 24.69
CA GLU A 20 -19.49 -2.35 24.77
C GLU A 20 -20.06 -3.34 23.75
N ILE A 21 -19.23 -4.20 23.16
CA ILE A 21 -19.73 -5.24 22.22
C ILE A 21 -20.34 -6.41 22.98
N LEU A 22 -19.66 -6.85 24.05
CA LEU A 22 -20.12 -7.92 24.92
C LEU A 22 -20.11 -7.48 26.39
N ASP A 23 -21.31 -7.37 26.96
CA ASP A 23 -21.49 -7.22 28.40
C ASP A 23 -21.45 -8.61 29.07
N LEU A 24 -20.24 -9.02 29.47
CA LEU A 24 -19.97 -10.31 30.10
C LEU A 24 -20.43 -10.36 31.56
N GLY A 25 -20.55 -9.21 32.24
CA GLY A 25 -21.08 -9.11 33.60
C GLY A 25 -22.53 -9.58 33.73
N ARG A 26 -23.35 -9.46 32.67
CA ARG A 26 -24.74 -9.97 32.65
C ARG A 26 -24.85 -11.43 32.20
N LEU A 27 -23.74 -12.06 31.79
CA LEU A 27 -23.67 -13.42 31.27
C LEU A 27 -23.19 -14.46 32.31
N GLU A 28 -22.82 -14.04 33.52
CA GLU A 28 -22.39 -14.90 34.64
C GLU A 28 -23.43 -15.98 35.04
N ALA A 29 -24.67 -15.90 34.55
CA ALA A 29 -25.71 -16.92 34.75
C ALA A 29 -25.63 -18.12 33.78
N VAL A 30 -24.78 -18.09 32.74
CA VAL A 30 -24.63 -19.18 31.76
C VAL A 30 -23.23 -19.74 31.88
N GLY A 31 -23.09 -20.84 32.64
CA GLY A 31 -21.79 -21.43 32.97
C GLY A 31 -20.88 -21.62 31.75
N SER A 32 -19.57 -21.39 31.94
CA SER A 32 -18.37 -21.72 31.14
C SER A 32 -18.43 -21.94 29.61
N THR A 33 -19.49 -21.56 28.90
CA THR A 33 -19.59 -21.78 27.45
C THR A 33 -18.92 -20.63 26.70
N PRO A 34 -17.96 -20.90 25.79
CA PRO A 34 -17.31 -19.86 25.00
C PRO A 34 -18.36 -19.10 24.18
N LEU A 35 -18.38 -17.78 24.34
CA LEU A 35 -19.24 -16.89 23.57
C LEU A 35 -18.64 -16.71 22.18
N LEU A 36 -19.45 -16.98 21.15
CA LEU A 36 -19.08 -16.83 19.74
C LEU A 36 -17.81 -17.63 19.36
N PRO A 37 -17.80 -18.96 19.59
CA PRO A 37 -16.61 -19.80 19.43
C PRO A 37 -16.12 -19.90 17.98
N GLU A 38 -16.99 -19.66 17.00
CA GLU A 38 -16.71 -19.73 15.55
C GLU A 38 -16.47 -18.35 14.91
N LEU A 39 -16.44 -17.27 15.69
CA LEU A 39 -16.23 -15.93 15.14
C LEU A 39 -14.82 -15.80 14.59
N GLN A 40 -14.71 -15.50 13.30
CA GLN A 40 -13.45 -15.35 12.57
C GLN A 40 -13.14 -13.89 12.23
N HIS A 41 -14.17 -13.06 12.05
CA HIS A 41 -14.02 -11.66 11.68
C HIS A 41 -14.86 -10.74 12.58
N LEU A 42 -14.22 -9.73 13.17
CA LEU A 42 -14.86 -8.68 13.94
C LEU A 42 -14.53 -7.31 13.32
N ASP A 43 -15.55 -6.65 12.76
CA ASP A 43 -15.43 -5.34 12.11
C ASP A 43 -16.28 -4.29 12.85
N LEU A 44 -15.61 -3.34 13.50
CA LEU A 44 -16.23 -2.27 14.30
C LEU A 44 -15.91 -0.92 13.69
N VAL A 45 -16.93 -0.25 13.15
CA VAL A 45 -16.77 0.96 12.31
C VAL A 45 -17.64 2.09 12.84
N ASN A 46 -17.06 3.28 13.02
CA ASN A 46 -17.78 4.50 13.41
C ASN A 46 -18.61 4.30 14.70
N LEU A 47 -17.95 3.88 15.78
CA LEU A 47 -18.57 3.64 17.09
C LEU A 47 -18.08 4.67 18.12
N PRO A 48 -18.68 5.88 18.16
CA PRO A 48 -18.14 7.00 18.92
C PRO A 48 -18.30 6.88 20.44
N LYS A 49 -19.09 5.92 20.95
CA LYS A 49 -19.23 5.67 22.39
C LYS A 49 -18.54 4.40 22.88
N LEU A 50 -17.98 3.58 21.99
CA LEU A 50 -17.36 2.31 22.35
C LEU A 50 -16.17 2.56 23.28
N SER A 51 -16.29 2.16 24.55
CA SER A 51 -15.27 2.35 25.58
C SER A 51 -14.40 1.11 25.78
N GLN A 52 -14.94 -0.08 25.48
CA GLN A 52 -14.23 -1.35 25.53
C GLN A 52 -14.87 -2.41 24.63
N LEU A 53 -14.11 -3.44 24.27
CA LEU A 53 -14.64 -4.55 23.47
C LEU A 53 -15.54 -5.47 24.33
N TRP A 54 -15.12 -5.77 25.57
CA TRP A 54 -15.91 -6.53 26.55
C TRP A 54 -15.52 -6.18 27.99
N ASN A 55 -16.41 -6.36 28.95
CA ASN A 55 -16.34 -5.65 30.24
C ASN A 55 -15.83 -6.43 31.47
N LYS A 56 -15.50 -7.72 31.33
CA LYS A 56 -14.92 -8.51 32.43
C LYS A 56 -13.96 -9.58 31.92
N ASP A 57 -13.00 -9.92 32.77
CA ASP A 57 -12.14 -11.06 32.60
C ASP A 57 -12.90 -12.36 32.86
N LEU A 58 -12.89 -13.24 31.87
CA LEU A 58 -13.39 -14.58 32.03
C LEU A 58 -12.29 -15.40 32.71
N GLN A 59 -12.48 -15.78 33.97
CA GLN A 59 -11.62 -16.72 34.68
C GLN A 59 -11.67 -18.12 34.01
N GLY A 60 -10.98 -18.27 32.88
CA GLY A 60 -10.79 -19.54 32.17
C GLY A 60 -11.66 -19.78 30.94
N THR A 61 -12.53 -18.86 30.50
CA THR A 61 -13.19 -18.96 29.18
C THR A 61 -12.57 -17.97 28.20
N LEU A 62 -12.08 -18.46 27.07
CA LEU A 62 -11.49 -17.63 26.01
C LEU A 62 -12.64 -17.25 25.05
N PRO A 63 -13.21 -16.03 25.13
CA PRO A 63 -14.10 -15.57 24.09
C PRO A 63 -13.27 -15.46 22.80
N PHE A 64 -13.89 -15.74 21.66
CA PHE A 64 -13.26 -15.53 20.34
C PHE A 64 -12.02 -16.39 20.03
N LYS A 65 -11.99 -17.65 20.50
CA LYS A 65 -10.91 -18.60 20.18
C LYS A 65 -10.59 -18.73 18.69
N SER A 66 -11.53 -18.43 17.79
CA SER A 66 -11.35 -18.59 16.33
C SER A 66 -11.12 -17.26 15.59
N LEU A 67 -11.00 -16.14 16.31
CA LEU A 67 -10.91 -14.82 15.69
C LEU A 67 -9.58 -14.66 14.96
N GLY A 68 -9.66 -14.53 13.64
CA GLY A 68 -8.52 -14.35 12.75
C GLY A 68 -8.34 -12.90 12.31
N ASP A 69 -9.42 -12.12 12.20
CA ASP A 69 -9.35 -10.72 11.75
C ASP A 69 -10.10 -9.80 12.71
N LEU A 70 -9.42 -8.74 13.13
CA LEU A 70 -10.01 -7.64 13.88
C LEU A 70 -9.81 -6.33 13.12
N THR A 71 -10.89 -5.55 12.96
CA THR A 71 -10.85 -4.19 12.43
C THR A 71 -11.57 -3.25 13.37
N LEU A 72 -10.87 -2.20 13.80
CA LEU A 72 -11.41 -1.04 14.51
C LEU A 72 -11.20 0.19 13.65
N TYR A 73 -12.28 0.85 13.25
CA TYR A 73 -12.24 2.06 12.45
C TYR A 73 -13.07 3.16 13.12
N ASN A 74 -12.46 4.31 13.39
CA ASN A 74 -13.13 5.49 13.94
C ASN A 74 -13.93 5.18 15.24
N CYS A 75 -13.34 4.39 16.13
CA CYS A 75 -13.90 4.05 17.45
C CYS A 75 -13.30 4.97 18.51
N SER A 76 -13.74 6.23 18.50
CA SER A 76 -13.03 7.31 19.19
C SER A 76 -13.16 7.34 20.71
N ASN A 77 -13.99 6.55 21.38
CA ASN A 77 -14.05 6.54 22.86
C ASN A 77 -13.11 5.51 23.52
N LEU A 78 -12.46 4.66 22.73
CA LEU A 78 -11.46 3.71 23.21
C LEU A 78 -10.20 4.45 23.66
N ARG A 79 -9.83 4.33 24.94
CA ARG A 79 -8.52 4.77 25.44
C ARG A 79 -7.45 3.69 25.28
N HIS A 80 -7.84 2.44 25.55
CA HIS A 80 -7.03 1.27 25.33
C HIS A 80 -7.86 0.24 24.55
N VAL A 81 -7.21 -0.56 23.71
CA VAL A 81 -7.94 -1.51 22.87
C VAL A 81 -8.17 -2.83 23.61
N PHE A 82 -7.15 -3.28 24.34
CA PHE A 82 -7.17 -4.52 25.10
C PHE A 82 -6.55 -4.35 26.49
N THR A 83 -7.04 -5.13 27.44
CA THR A 83 -6.24 -5.50 28.63
C THR A 83 -5.28 -6.65 28.27
N PRO A 84 -4.22 -6.92 29.05
CA PRO A 84 -3.33 -8.06 28.83
C PRO A 84 -4.06 -9.40 28.75
N LEU A 85 -5.11 -9.59 29.54
CA LEU A 85 -5.93 -10.80 29.55
C LEU A 85 -6.77 -10.93 28.28
N MET A 86 -7.31 -9.82 27.77
CA MET A 86 -7.98 -9.80 26.47
C MET A 86 -7.03 -10.22 25.35
N ALA A 87 -5.81 -9.70 25.35
CA ALA A 87 -4.80 -10.03 24.34
C ALA A 87 -4.46 -11.54 24.34
N LYS A 88 -4.39 -12.18 25.50
CA LYS A 88 -4.17 -13.64 25.62
C LYS A 88 -5.29 -14.48 24.98
N CYS A 89 -6.50 -13.93 24.88
CA CYS A 89 -7.62 -14.61 24.21
C CYS A 89 -7.52 -14.60 22.68
N LEU A 90 -6.64 -13.76 22.13
CA LEU A 90 -6.50 -13.49 20.69
C LEU A 90 -5.35 -14.27 20.05
N ALA A 91 -5.04 -15.47 20.57
CA ALA A 91 -3.92 -16.27 20.09
C ALA A 91 -4.01 -16.67 18.61
N ASN A 92 -5.22 -16.75 18.04
CA ASN A 92 -5.46 -17.10 16.64
C ASN A 92 -5.61 -15.88 15.71
N LEU A 93 -5.41 -14.66 16.22
CA LEU A 93 -5.48 -13.45 15.43
C LEU A 93 -4.37 -13.45 14.37
N VAL A 94 -4.77 -13.33 13.11
CA VAL A 94 -3.89 -13.29 11.92
C VAL A 94 -3.70 -11.85 11.44
N ARG A 95 -4.75 -11.03 11.50
CA ARG A 95 -4.74 -9.62 11.09
C ARG A 95 -5.36 -8.71 12.15
N MET A 96 -4.68 -7.61 12.46
CA MET A 96 -5.16 -6.54 13.34
C MET A 96 -5.05 -5.19 12.64
N ASP A 97 -6.19 -4.54 12.41
CA ASP A 97 -6.28 -3.20 11.83
C ASP A 97 -6.96 -2.23 12.81
N ILE A 98 -6.25 -1.19 13.24
CA ILE A 98 -6.76 -0.13 14.14
C ILE A 98 -6.52 1.22 13.48
N LYS A 99 -7.59 1.90 13.09
CA LYS A 99 -7.55 3.08 12.21
C LYS A 99 -8.44 4.19 12.72
N GLU A 100 -7.95 5.42 12.70
CA GLU A 100 -8.73 6.64 13.02
C GLU A 100 -9.37 6.63 14.43
N CYS A 101 -8.87 5.82 15.37
CA CYS A 101 -9.36 5.79 16.75
C CYS A 101 -8.64 6.88 17.57
N GLY A 102 -9.20 8.09 17.58
CA GLY A 102 -8.53 9.32 18.04
C GLY A 102 -8.06 9.35 19.50
N HIS A 103 -8.76 8.68 20.42
CA HIS A 103 -8.40 8.67 21.85
C HIS A 103 -7.59 7.45 22.29
N VAL A 104 -7.23 6.53 21.38
CA VAL A 104 -6.41 5.37 21.76
C VAL A 104 -5.01 5.85 22.15
N GLU A 105 -4.66 5.64 23.41
CA GLU A 105 -3.36 5.97 24.01
C GLU A 105 -2.42 4.75 24.06
N GLY A 106 -2.97 3.54 24.13
CA GLY A 106 -2.23 2.27 24.08
C GLY A 106 -3.05 1.16 23.43
N VAL A 107 -2.41 0.24 22.69
CA VAL A 107 -3.14 -0.92 22.16
C VAL A 107 -3.44 -1.91 23.28
N ILE A 108 -2.43 -2.27 24.06
CA ILE A 108 -2.54 -3.13 25.23
C ILE A 108 -2.00 -2.38 26.43
N THR A 109 -2.82 -2.20 27.46
CA THR A 109 -2.44 -1.48 28.67
C THR A 109 -2.74 -2.29 29.91
N ALA A 110 -1.72 -2.53 30.73
CA ALA A 110 -1.90 -3.12 32.05
C ALA A 110 -2.60 -2.12 32.98
N GLU A 111 -3.60 -2.58 33.72
CA GLU A 111 -4.28 -1.76 34.71
C GLU A 111 -3.38 -1.53 35.93
N GLU A 112 -3.45 -0.31 36.51
CA GLU A 112 -2.75 0.01 37.75
C GLU A 112 -3.30 -0.84 38.90
N GLY A 113 -2.52 -1.83 39.35
CA GLY A 113 -2.88 -2.68 40.51
C GLY A 113 -2.72 -4.19 40.29
N GLN A 114 -2.51 -4.66 39.05
CA GLN A 114 -2.11 -6.05 38.79
C GLN A 114 -0.61 -6.23 39.05
N GLY A 115 -0.26 -7.24 39.85
CA GLY A 115 1.03 -7.39 40.54
C GLY A 115 2.29 -7.42 39.66
N SER A 116 3.45 -7.39 40.33
CA SER A 116 4.80 -7.19 39.77
C SER A 116 5.35 -8.32 38.87
N ALA A 117 4.50 -9.19 38.32
CA ALA A 117 4.93 -10.31 37.48
C ALA A 117 5.15 -9.86 36.03
N VAL A 118 6.18 -10.42 35.38
CA VAL A 118 6.44 -10.26 33.94
C VAL A 118 5.37 -11.03 33.18
N GLU A 119 4.41 -10.34 32.54
CA GLU A 119 3.47 -11.02 31.65
C GLU A 119 4.00 -11.00 30.21
N LYS A 120 4.33 -12.18 29.69
CA LYS A 120 4.60 -12.36 28.25
C LYS A 120 3.28 -12.42 27.50
N ILE A 121 3.07 -11.49 26.58
CA ILE A 121 1.94 -11.48 25.65
C ILE A 121 2.45 -11.98 24.30
N THR A 122 1.77 -12.99 23.75
CA THR A 122 2.19 -13.61 22.49
C THR A 122 1.04 -13.64 21.51
N PHE A 123 1.29 -13.17 20.29
CA PHE A 123 0.40 -13.32 19.14
C PHE A 123 1.03 -14.32 18.15
N PRO A 124 0.84 -15.64 18.35
CA PRO A 124 1.60 -16.65 17.62
C PRO A 124 1.21 -16.75 16.13
N SER A 125 0.01 -16.28 15.78
CA SER A 125 -0.53 -16.35 14.41
C SER A 125 -0.56 -15.01 13.68
N LEU A 126 -0.25 -13.91 14.35
CA LEU A 126 -0.41 -12.57 13.79
C LEU A 126 0.64 -12.35 12.71
N SER A 127 0.19 -12.24 11.46
CA SER A 127 1.05 -12.02 10.30
C SER A 127 0.99 -10.57 9.80
N SER A 128 -0.07 -9.83 10.14
CA SER A 128 -0.27 -8.44 9.70
C SER A 128 -0.83 -7.55 10.80
N MET A 129 -0.18 -6.43 11.06
CA MET A 129 -0.60 -5.41 12.03
C MET A 129 -0.55 -4.03 11.40
N ARG A 130 -1.67 -3.30 11.47
CA ARG A 130 -1.80 -1.92 10.97
C ARG A 130 -2.39 -1.00 12.02
N LEU A 131 -1.62 0.01 12.41
CA LEU A 131 -1.98 1.09 13.32
C LEU A 131 -1.89 2.41 12.55
N GLU A 132 -3.01 3.07 12.29
CA GLU A 132 -3.04 4.23 11.38
C GLU A 132 -3.92 5.37 11.89
N CYS A 133 -3.43 6.60 11.78
CA CYS A 133 -4.15 7.80 12.19
C CYS A 133 -4.60 7.74 13.67
N LEU A 134 -3.67 7.35 14.56
CA LEU A 134 -3.87 7.26 16.01
C LEU A 134 -3.08 8.39 16.70
N PRO A 135 -3.62 9.63 16.76
CA PRO A 135 -2.89 10.81 17.21
C PRO A 135 -2.42 10.75 18.66
N ASN A 136 -3.12 9.98 19.50
CA ASN A 136 -2.82 9.84 20.92
C ASN A 136 -2.03 8.57 21.27
N LEU A 137 -1.80 7.66 20.31
CA LEU A 137 -1.15 6.39 20.58
C LEU A 137 0.30 6.62 21.02
N THR A 138 0.68 6.08 22.18
CA THR A 138 2.02 6.22 22.76
C THR A 138 2.81 4.92 22.74
N SER A 139 2.13 3.77 22.81
CA SER A 139 2.77 2.45 22.87
C SER A 139 1.83 1.34 22.41
N PHE A 140 2.40 0.25 21.89
CA PHE A 140 1.60 -0.95 21.62
C PHE A 140 1.31 -1.71 22.92
N LEU A 141 2.32 -1.82 23.79
CA LEU A 141 2.22 -2.50 25.07
C LEU A 141 2.74 -1.59 26.17
N SER A 142 1.88 -1.15 27.09
CA SER A 142 2.28 -0.35 28.24
C SER A 142 2.24 -1.18 29.54
N GLY A 143 3.39 -1.27 30.21
CA GLY A 143 3.56 -1.97 31.50
C GLY A 143 5.04 -2.25 31.77
N LYS A 144 5.52 -2.05 33.01
CA LYS A 144 6.96 -2.06 33.36
C LYS A 144 7.67 -3.40 33.12
N THR A 145 6.93 -4.49 33.01
CA THR A 145 7.46 -5.86 33.02
C THR A 145 6.93 -6.73 31.89
N ASN A 146 6.14 -6.21 30.95
CA ASN A 146 5.50 -7.04 29.93
C ASN A 146 6.36 -7.12 28.67
N THR A 147 6.44 -8.31 28.07
CA THR A 147 7.15 -8.56 26.82
C THR A 147 6.17 -8.98 25.73
N LEU A 148 6.43 -8.55 24.50
CA LEU A 148 5.64 -8.89 23.33
C LEU A 148 6.38 -9.91 22.47
N ASP A 149 5.67 -10.90 21.96
CA ASP A 149 6.23 -11.89 21.03
C ASP A 149 5.25 -12.11 19.86
N CYS A 150 5.69 -11.75 18.65
CA CYS A 150 4.91 -11.84 17.42
C CYS A 150 5.69 -12.62 16.36
N PRO A 151 5.90 -13.94 16.54
CA PRO A 151 6.89 -14.71 15.79
C PRO A 151 6.58 -14.85 14.29
N ARG A 152 5.33 -14.62 13.87
CA ARG A 152 4.87 -14.72 12.47
C ARG A 152 4.61 -13.38 11.81
N LEU A 153 4.89 -12.25 12.47
CA LEU A 153 4.58 -10.94 11.91
C LEU A 153 5.45 -10.66 10.68
N GLN A 154 4.81 -10.49 9.54
CA GLN A 154 5.44 -10.21 8.24
C GLN A 154 5.22 -8.77 7.81
N ASP A 155 4.04 -8.22 8.10
CA ASP A 155 3.61 -6.88 7.71
C ASP A 155 3.33 -6.02 8.96
N LEU A 156 4.15 -4.99 9.21
CA LEU A 156 3.93 -3.98 10.26
C LEU A 156 3.79 -2.59 9.65
N ILE A 157 2.63 -1.96 9.86
CA ILE A 157 2.30 -0.63 9.36
C ILE A 157 1.93 0.27 10.54
N ILE A 158 2.71 1.32 10.80
CA ILE A 158 2.41 2.34 11.82
C ILE A 158 2.50 3.73 11.19
N ALA A 159 1.36 4.32 10.82
CA ALA A 159 1.31 5.58 10.07
C ALA A 159 0.45 6.63 10.79
N HIS A 160 0.85 7.91 10.70
CA HIS A 160 0.11 9.02 11.32
C HIS A 160 -0.16 8.84 12.83
N CYS A 161 0.78 8.23 13.56
CA CYS A 161 0.75 8.07 15.02
C CYS A 161 1.83 8.95 15.68
N PRO A 162 1.68 10.29 15.70
CA PRO A 162 2.77 11.24 16.02
C PRO A 162 3.36 11.13 17.43
N LYS A 163 2.61 10.60 18.40
CA LYS A 163 3.07 10.34 19.77
C LYS A 163 3.75 8.97 19.91
N MET A 164 3.47 8.05 18.99
CA MET A 164 4.13 6.76 18.92
C MET A 164 5.43 6.93 18.14
N ARG A 165 6.51 6.36 18.64
CA ARG A 165 7.73 6.19 17.86
C ARG A 165 7.65 4.80 17.23
N SER A 166 7.64 4.71 15.89
CA SER A 166 7.46 3.43 15.18
C SER A 166 8.64 2.49 15.46
N LEU A 167 9.86 3.06 15.49
CA LEU A 167 11.09 2.37 15.83
C LEU A 167 11.61 2.83 17.20
N THR A 168 11.12 2.20 18.25
CA THR A 168 11.79 2.27 19.55
C THR A 168 12.22 0.87 19.93
N TRP A 169 12.89 0.22 18.98
CA TRP A 169 13.82 -0.86 19.22
C TRP A 169 14.81 -0.36 20.24
N GLN A 170 14.63 -0.70 21.51
CA GLN A 170 15.60 -0.37 22.55
C GLN A 170 16.91 -1.09 22.21
N ALA A 171 17.80 -0.41 21.48
CA ALA A 171 19.22 -0.64 21.65
C ALA A 171 19.47 -0.27 23.11
N SER A 172 19.75 -1.27 23.95
CA SER A 172 20.07 -1.05 25.34
C SER A 172 21.18 0.00 25.41
N MET A 173 20.88 1.19 25.89
CA MET A 173 21.71 2.08 26.72
C MET A 173 20.79 3.23 27.15
N GLU A 174 20.76 3.50 28.47
CA GLU A 174 19.92 4.47 29.17
C GLU A 174 18.48 4.04 29.47
N ILE A 175 18.38 3.21 30.51
CA ILE A 175 17.20 3.07 31.37
C ILE A 175 16.93 4.43 32.02
N ASN A 176 16.18 5.31 31.35
CA ASN A 176 15.45 6.38 32.03
C ASN A 176 14.06 5.85 32.37
N HIS A 177 13.80 5.77 33.68
CA HIS A 177 12.59 5.24 34.29
C HIS A 177 11.32 5.96 33.75
N GLY A 178 10.59 5.33 32.83
CA GLY A 178 9.26 5.82 32.42
C GLY A 178 8.89 5.64 30.95
N THR A 179 9.77 5.12 30.09
CA THR A 179 9.42 4.88 28.68
C THR A 179 8.56 3.62 28.54
N PRO A 180 7.35 3.71 27.94
CA PRO A 180 6.53 2.54 27.68
C PRO A 180 7.22 1.62 26.66
N SER A 181 6.97 0.30 26.79
CA SER A 181 7.54 -0.71 25.90
C SER A 181 7.10 -0.43 24.46
N LEU A 182 8.12 -0.20 23.64
CA LEU A 182 8.00 -0.07 22.21
C LEU A 182 8.86 -1.18 21.63
N PHE A 183 8.41 -1.77 20.51
CA PHE A 183 8.89 -3.05 19.97
C PHE A 183 10.41 -3.20 20.02
N THR A 184 10.93 -4.43 20.18
CA THR A 184 12.35 -4.76 20.02
C THR A 184 12.60 -5.51 18.69
N PRO A 185 13.81 -5.50 18.11
CA PRO A 185 14.10 -6.22 16.86
C PRO A 185 13.90 -7.74 17.00
N GLN A 186 13.94 -8.26 18.23
CA GLN A 186 13.70 -9.67 18.54
C GLN A 186 12.22 -10.04 18.45
N ASP A 187 11.31 -9.07 18.55
CA ASP A 187 9.86 -9.30 18.54
C ASP A 187 9.36 -9.75 17.14
N PHE A 188 10.11 -9.47 16.07
CA PHE A 188 9.72 -9.68 14.67
C PHE A 188 10.79 -10.39 13.81
N PRO A 189 11.09 -11.67 14.09
CA PRO A 189 12.17 -12.39 13.40
C PRO A 189 11.96 -12.55 11.89
N ASN A 190 10.70 -12.48 11.41
CA ASN A 190 10.28 -12.74 10.03
C ASN A 190 9.71 -11.50 9.31
N LEU A 191 10.06 -10.29 9.75
CA LEU A 191 9.53 -9.06 9.15
C LEU A 191 9.98 -8.91 7.68
N GLU A 192 9.03 -8.95 6.75
CA GLU A 192 9.28 -8.83 5.31
C GLU A 192 8.98 -7.43 4.78
N LYS A 193 7.97 -6.76 5.36
CA LYS A 193 7.55 -5.42 4.96
C LYS A 193 7.59 -4.46 6.15
N LEU A 194 8.25 -3.32 5.95
CA LEU A 194 8.43 -2.30 6.98
C LEU A 194 7.91 -0.94 6.49
N LEU A 195 7.12 -0.25 7.30
CA LEU A 195 6.78 1.16 7.07
C LEU A 195 7.62 2.09 7.94
N LEU A 196 8.24 3.10 7.32
CA LEU A 196 8.95 4.18 7.99
C LEU A 196 8.32 5.53 7.68
N VAL A 197 8.10 6.34 8.72
CA VAL A 197 7.74 7.74 8.56
C VAL A 197 8.96 8.65 8.63
N ASN A 198 8.81 9.92 8.22
CA ASN A 198 9.91 10.90 8.21
C ASN A 198 10.72 10.94 9.53
N LYS A 199 10.03 10.90 10.68
CA LYS A 199 10.70 10.89 12.00
C LYS A 199 11.57 9.65 12.20
N ASP A 200 11.12 8.48 11.75
CA ASP A 200 11.89 7.23 11.87
C ASP A 200 13.17 7.32 11.03
N VAL A 201 13.05 7.77 9.78
CA VAL A 201 14.21 7.95 8.89
C VAL A 201 15.24 8.91 9.50
N GLN A 202 14.79 10.04 10.05
CA GLN A 202 15.67 11.00 10.73
C GLN A 202 16.42 10.40 11.92
N MET A 203 15.77 9.54 12.71
CA MET A 203 16.42 8.85 13.83
C MET A 203 17.42 7.80 13.33
N ILE A 204 17.08 7.04 12.29
CA ILE A 204 17.97 6.03 11.71
C ILE A 204 19.24 6.66 11.13
N GLN A 205 19.10 7.81 10.46
CA GLN A 205 20.23 8.57 9.91
C GLN A 205 21.15 9.14 10.99
N LYS A 206 20.66 9.35 12.22
CA LYS A 206 21.49 9.79 13.37
C LYS A 206 22.28 8.65 14.03
N GLY A 207 22.18 7.43 13.52
CA GLY A 207 22.93 6.27 14.04
C GLY A 207 22.30 5.64 15.28
N GLU A 208 21.03 5.94 15.57
CA GLU A 208 20.32 5.41 16.75
C GLU A 208 19.96 3.90 16.63
N PHE A 209 20.36 3.23 15.52
CA PHE A 209 20.02 1.83 15.27
C PHE A 209 21.17 1.03 14.63
N PRO A 210 21.34 -0.25 15.01
CA PRO A 210 22.22 -1.20 14.35
C PRO A 210 21.94 -1.35 12.83
N ASN A 211 22.98 -1.67 12.05
CA ASN A 211 22.87 -1.81 10.60
C ASN A 211 22.21 -3.13 10.16
N ASP A 212 22.29 -4.17 10.98
CA ASP A 212 21.86 -5.54 10.66
C ASP A 212 20.33 -5.71 10.58
N ILE A 213 19.56 -4.83 11.22
CA ILE A 213 18.09 -4.95 11.29
C ILE A 213 17.42 -4.60 9.95
N PHE A 214 17.99 -3.67 9.18
CA PHE A 214 17.43 -3.20 7.90
C PHE A 214 17.84 -4.06 6.69
N GLY A 215 18.72 -5.04 6.89
CA GLY A 215 19.12 -5.98 5.84
C GLY A 215 18.09 -7.08 5.56
N LYS A 216 17.12 -7.32 6.45
CA LYS A 216 16.11 -8.39 6.30
C LYS A 216 14.89 -8.03 5.46
N PRO A 217 14.27 -6.83 5.60
CA PRO A 217 13.05 -6.51 4.87
C PRO A 217 13.25 -6.51 3.35
N LYS A 218 12.28 -7.10 2.64
CA LYS A 218 12.22 -7.12 1.17
C LYS A 218 11.32 -6.04 0.62
N ALA A 219 10.41 -5.49 1.42
CA ALA A 219 9.59 -4.35 1.05
C ALA A 219 9.70 -3.21 2.07
N LEU A 220 9.76 -1.99 1.56
CA LEU A 220 9.83 -0.76 2.34
C LEU A 220 8.71 0.16 1.90
N MET A 221 7.97 0.66 2.87
CA MET A 221 6.97 1.71 2.68
C MET A 221 7.48 2.99 3.33
N LEU A 222 7.56 4.09 2.57
CA LEU A 222 7.90 5.41 3.07
C LEU A 222 6.65 6.29 3.06
N ALA A 223 6.32 6.88 4.20
CA ALA A 223 5.11 7.67 4.33
C ALA A 223 5.25 8.90 5.23
N CYS A 224 4.25 9.78 5.18
CA CYS A 224 4.11 10.91 6.10
C CYS A 224 5.26 11.94 6.05
N PHE A 225 5.87 12.15 4.89
CA PHE A 225 6.85 13.23 4.68
C PHE A 225 6.13 14.51 4.29
N HIS A 226 5.59 15.23 5.28
CA HIS A 226 4.71 16.37 5.05
C HIS A 226 5.41 17.74 4.98
N ASP A 227 6.72 17.80 5.27
CA ASP A 227 7.49 19.04 5.12
C ASP A 227 7.49 19.45 3.63
N GLY A 228 7.19 20.73 3.35
CA GLY A 228 7.20 21.26 1.99
C GLY A 228 8.58 21.19 1.33
N ASN A 229 9.64 21.13 2.13
CA ASN A 229 11.03 20.98 1.67
C ASN A 229 11.55 19.54 1.82
N ALA A 230 10.68 18.55 2.04
CA ALA A 230 11.10 17.17 2.19
C ALA A 230 11.82 16.68 0.91
N VAL A 231 13.06 16.23 1.07
CA VAL A 231 13.84 15.57 0.03
C VAL A 231 13.70 14.07 0.20
N PHE A 232 13.51 13.34 -0.90
CA PHE A 232 13.43 11.88 -0.85
C PHE A 232 14.75 11.30 -0.34
N PRO A 233 14.74 10.41 0.68
CA PRO A 233 15.95 9.93 1.33
C PRO A 233 16.62 8.78 0.54
N SER A 234 17.07 9.07 -0.69
CA SER A 234 17.65 8.09 -1.62
C SER A 234 18.89 7.39 -1.04
N ARG A 235 19.84 8.16 -0.49
CA ARG A 235 21.07 7.63 0.12
C ARG A 235 20.78 6.66 1.27
N PHE A 236 19.88 7.02 2.16
CA PHE A 236 19.43 6.18 3.26
C PHE A 236 18.86 4.84 2.77
N LEU A 237 18.05 4.88 1.71
CA LEU A 237 17.48 3.67 1.11
C LEU A 237 18.57 2.76 0.54
N LEU A 238 19.55 3.32 -0.17
CA LEU A 238 20.65 2.57 -0.79
C LEU A 238 21.67 2.00 0.22
N GLU A 239 21.89 2.69 1.34
CA GLU A 239 22.85 2.28 2.37
C GLU A 239 22.29 1.26 3.35
N ARG A 240 20.97 1.21 3.57
CA ARG A 240 20.37 0.41 4.66
C ARG A 240 19.58 -0.81 4.19
N PHE A 241 19.04 -0.81 2.97
CA PHE A 241 18.08 -1.83 2.53
C PHE A 241 18.58 -2.71 1.39
N HIS A 242 19.73 -3.37 1.55
CA HIS A 242 20.42 -4.09 0.47
C HIS A 242 19.61 -5.21 -0.24
N ASN A 243 18.59 -5.77 0.40
CA ASN A 243 17.74 -6.85 -0.13
C ASN A 243 16.35 -6.37 -0.59
N LEU A 244 16.18 -5.05 -0.78
CA LEU A 244 14.90 -4.47 -1.13
C LEU A 244 14.45 -4.87 -2.55
N GLU A 245 13.28 -5.48 -2.64
CA GLU A 245 12.62 -5.88 -3.87
C GLU A 245 11.40 -5.01 -4.21
N SER A 246 10.78 -4.37 -3.21
CA SER A 246 9.59 -3.51 -3.38
C SER A 246 9.69 -2.21 -2.59
N LEU A 247 9.44 -1.09 -3.25
CA LEU A 247 9.37 0.23 -2.62
C LEU A 247 7.99 0.83 -2.85
N GLU A 248 7.34 1.24 -1.76
CA GLU A 248 6.11 2.02 -1.79
C GLU A 248 6.35 3.39 -1.15
N VAL A 249 5.96 4.46 -1.81
CA VAL A 249 6.02 5.82 -1.27
C VAL A 249 4.63 6.41 -1.34
N PHE A 250 4.09 6.81 -0.19
CA PHE A 250 2.75 7.37 -0.16
C PHE A 250 2.57 8.50 0.84
N CYS A 251 1.50 9.29 0.65
CA CYS A 251 1.09 10.32 1.60
C CYS A 251 2.26 11.27 1.98
N SER A 252 2.94 11.81 0.97
CA SER A 252 4.19 12.56 1.13
C SER A 252 4.26 13.73 0.15
N SER A 253 4.97 14.78 0.54
CA SER A 253 5.10 16.07 -0.15
C SER A 253 6.32 16.15 -1.06
N PHE A 254 6.94 15.02 -1.41
CA PHE A 254 8.13 14.97 -2.26
C PHE A 254 7.85 15.55 -3.64
N GLU A 255 8.71 16.46 -4.10
CA GLU A 255 8.69 16.91 -5.50
C GLU A 255 9.33 15.89 -6.45
N ASN A 256 10.30 15.10 -5.95
CA ASN A 256 11.07 14.12 -6.72
C ASN A 256 11.38 12.87 -5.85
N ILE A 257 11.28 11.66 -6.42
CA ILE A 257 11.58 10.39 -5.72
C ILE A 257 13.02 9.93 -5.96
N PHE A 258 13.65 10.26 -7.08
CA PHE A 258 15.08 10.01 -7.30
C PHE A 258 15.79 11.31 -7.72
N PRO A 259 16.12 12.20 -6.76
CA PRO A 259 16.86 13.43 -7.03
C PRO A 259 18.34 13.17 -7.31
N GLU A 260 19.01 14.15 -7.93
CA GLU A 260 20.41 14.14 -8.40
C GLU A 260 21.44 14.18 -7.26
N GLU A 261 21.03 14.42 -6.01
CA GLU A 261 21.96 14.72 -4.92
C GLU A 261 22.86 13.53 -4.57
N GLY A 262 24.14 13.64 -4.96
CA GLY A 262 25.27 13.15 -4.20
C GLY A 262 25.43 11.64 -4.08
N LEU A 263 24.84 10.87 -5.00
CA LEU A 263 25.15 9.45 -5.15
C LEU A 263 26.54 9.31 -5.80
N VAL A 264 27.58 9.64 -5.05
CA VAL A 264 28.97 9.44 -5.45
C VAL A 264 29.18 7.94 -5.64
N ASP A 265 29.77 7.57 -6.78
CA ASP A 265 30.03 6.23 -7.31
C ASP A 265 31.00 5.40 -6.44
N GLU A 266 30.83 5.37 -5.11
CA GLU A 266 31.72 4.67 -4.18
C GLU A 266 31.30 3.21 -3.91
N GLY A 267 30.21 2.71 -4.53
CA GLY A 267 29.84 1.31 -4.40
C GLY A 267 28.70 0.83 -5.33
N ILE A 268 28.72 -0.46 -5.66
CA ILE A 268 27.59 -1.15 -6.29
C ILE A 268 26.52 -1.33 -5.20
N HIS A 269 25.50 -0.47 -5.19
CA HIS A 269 24.35 -0.64 -4.31
C HIS A 269 23.42 -1.72 -4.88
N SER A 270 23.34 -2.88 -4.22
CA SER A 270 22.51 -4.02 -4.64
C SER A 270 21.02 -3.68 -4.82
N VAL A 271 20.53 -2.66 -4.10
CA VAL A 271 19.15 -2.13 -4.22
C VAL A 271 18.83 -1.68 -5.64
N LEU A 272 19.81 -1.10 -6.33
CA LEU A 272 19.63 -0.58 -7.69
C LEU A 272 19.32 -1.69 -8.70
N GLU A 273 19.70 -2.93 -8.39
CA GLU A 273 19.55 -4.10 -9.27
C GLU A 273 18.40 -5.03 -8.82
N ASN A 274 18.01 -4.99 -7.55
CA ASN A 274 17.02 -5.88 -6.96
C ASN A 274 15.60 -5.32 -6.92
N LEU A 275 15.41 -4.00 -7.08
CA LEU A 275 14.10 -3.36 -6.96
C LEU A 275 13.18 -3.74 -8.14
N LYS A 276 12.19 -4.59 -7.88
CA LYS A 276 11.24 -5.12 -8.88
C LYS A 276 9.94 -4.35 -8.92
N GLU A 277 9.54 -3.74 -7.81
CA GLU A 277 8.23 -3.08 -7.66
C GLU A 277 8.40 -1.67 -7.10
N LEU A 278 7.79 -0.69 -7.79
CA LEU A 278 7.69 0.69 -7.31
C LEU A 278 6.23 1.12 -7.29
N LYS A 279 5.75 1.59 -6.14
CA LYS A 279 4.40 2.13 -5.95
C LYS A 279 4.47 3.54 -5.42
N LEU A 280 3.81 4.47 -6.10
CA LEU A 280 3.75 5.87 -5.71
C LEU A 280 2.28 6.24 -5.54
N SER A 281 1.88 6.70 -4.35
CA SER A 281 0.48 7.12 -4.18
C SER A 281 0.26 8.36 -3.30
N LYS A 282 -0.75 9.17 -3.63
CA LYS A 282 -1.11 10.39 -2.87
C LYS A 282 0.07 11.38 -2.75
N LEU A 283 0.88 11.49 -3.80
CA LEU A 283 2.06 12.38 -3.84
C LEU A 283 1.70 13.68 -4.56
N HIS A 284 1.03 14.56 -3.83
CA HIS A 284 0.38 15.76 -4.39
C HIS A 284 1.36 16.76 -5.01
N ASN A 285 2.61 16.80 -4.55
CA ASN A 285 3.65 17.70 -5.03
C ASN A 285 4.60 17.05 -6.05
N LEU A 286 4.44 15.75 -6.33
CA LEU A 286 5.35 15.02 -7.20
C LEU A 286 5.30 15.56 -8.62
N LYS A 287 6.38 16.18 -9.07
CA LYS A 287 6.52 16.73 -10.43
C LYS A 287 7.21 15.75 -11.36
N CYS A 288 8.21 15.02 -10.84
CA CYS A 288 8.99 14.07 -11.60
C CYS A 288 9.38 12.86 -10.76
N VAL A 289 9.25 11.66 -11.29
CA VAL A 289 9.71 10.45 -10.60
C VAL A 289 11.22 10.27 -10.76
N TRP A 290 11.74 10.57 -11.95
CA TRP A 290 13.09 10.21 -12.38
C TRP A 290 13.85 11.46 -12.86
N ARG A 291 15.03 11.73 -12.31
CA ARG A 291 15.99 12.64 -12.96
C ARG A 291 17.01 11.85 -13.76
N GLU A 292 17.52 12.44 -14.84
CA GLU A 292 18.54 11.80 -15.68
C GLU A 292 19.82 11.56 -14.87
N ASP A 293 20.02 10.32 -14.44
CA ASP A 293 21.18 9.87 -13.66
C ASP A 293 21.55 8.43 -14.07
N ARG A 294 22.85 8.10 -14.03
CA ARG A 294 23.35 6.74 -14.29
C ARG A 294 22.74 5.71 -13.34
N LEU A 295 22.51 6.04 -12.08
CA LEU A 295 22.00 5.12 -11.06
C LEU A 295 20.50 4.87 -11.24
N VAL A 296 19.76 5.92 -11.61
CA VAL A 296 18.35 5.79 -12.00
C VAL A 296 18.22 4.77 -13.14
N SER A 297 19.12 4.81 -14.14
CA SER A 297 19.07 3.85 -15.25
C SER A 297 19.13 2.38 -14.82
N ARG A 298 19.85 2.06 -13.73
CA ARG A 298 19.91 0.69 -13.17
C ARG A 298 18.58 0.30 -12.52
N VAL A 299 18.00 1.22 -11.74
CA VAL A 299 16.66 1.04 -11.14
C VAL A 299 15.60 0.84 -12.22
N LEU A 300 15.63 1.62 -13.30
CA LEU A 300 14.67 1.48 -14.40
C LEU A 300 14.77 0.12 -15.10
N GLN A 301 15.96 -0.48 -15.14
CA GLN A 301 16.18 -1.80 -15.71
C GLN A 301 15.72 -2.94 -14.79
N SER A 302 15.65 -2.75 -13.47
CA SER A 302 15.22 -3.80 -12.54
C SER A 302 13.70 -3.85 -12.32
N ILE A 303 13.00 -2.72 -12.47
CA ILE A 303 11.56 -2.62 -12.23
C ILE A 303 10.75 -3.49 -13.21
N LYS A 304 9.86 -4.31 -12.63
CA LYS A 304 8.88 -5.17 -13.32
C LYS A 304 7.45 -4.66 -13.19
N ARG A 305 7.12 -4.03 -12.06
CA ARG A 305 5.80 -3.44 -11.79
C ARG A 305 5.95 -2.01 -11.33
N PHE A 306 5.27 -1.11 -12.02
CA PHE A 306 5.27 0.32 -11.67
C PHE A 306 3.83 0.83 -11.54
N GLU A 307 3.51 1.35 -10.36
CA GLU A 307 2.19 1.87 -10.04
C GLU A 307 2.26 3.33 -9.58
N VAL A 308 1.41 4.19 -10.17
CA VAL A 308 1.27 5.60 -9.77
C VAL A 308 -0.20 5.96 -9.59
N TRP A 309 -0.60 6.37 -8.39
CA TRP A 309 -2.00 6.55 -8.00
C TRP A 309 -2.17 7.91 -7.30
N ASP A 310 -3.09 8.76 -7.74
CA ASP A 310 -3.36 10.04 -7.06
C ASP A 310 -2.10 10.93 -6.95
N CYS A 311 -1.46 11.21 -8.10
CA CYS A 311 -0.30 12.10 -8.22
C CYS A 311 -0.64 13.27 -9.17
N PRO A 312 -1.46 14.26 -8.72
CA PRO A 312 -2.03 15.28 -9.59
C PRO A 312 -1.02 16.29 -10.18
N SER A 313 0.15 16.46 -9.58
CA SER A 313 1.21 17.35 -10.09
C SER A 313 2.17 16.67 -11.07
N LEU A 314 2.05 15.36 -11.27
CA LEU A 314 2.98 14.60 -12.10
C LEU A 314 2.69 14.88 -13.58
N THR A 315 3.66 15.44 -14.30
CA THR A 315 3.47 15.87 -15.70
C THR A 315 4.07 14.91 -16.71
N THR A 316 5.11 14.17 -16.33
CA THR A 316 5.76 13.14 -17.14
C THR A 316 6.07 11.90 -16.31
N LEU A 317 5.77 10.73 -16.86
CA LEU A 317 6.08 9.45 -16.22
C LEU A 317 7.36 8.81 -16.77
N PHE A 318 7.63 9.02 -18.05
CA PHE A 318 8.77 8.46 -18.78
C PHE A 318 9.56 9.60 -19.45
N PRO A 319 10.65 10.08 -18.84
CA PRO A 319 11.56 11.02 -19.48
C PRO A 319 12.15 10.44 -20.78
N VAL A 320 12.58 11.34 -21.67
CA VAL A 320 13.22 10.97 -22.94
C VAL A 320 14.48 10.14 -22.64
N GLY A 321 14.70 9.09 -23.42
CA GLY A 321 15.90 8.26 -23.26
C GLY A 321 15.85 7.26 -22.09
N THR A 322 14.78 7.19 -21.31
CA THR A 322 14.59 6.13 -20.31
C THR A 322 14.35 4.76 -20.96
N SER A 323 14.77 3.67 -20.30
CA SER A 323 14.64 2.31 -20.83
C SER A 323 14.20 1.35 -19.73
N PHE A 324 12.92 1.00 -19.73
CA PHE A 324 12.33 0.05 -18.80
C PHE A 324 12.30 -1.35 -19.42
N GLN A 325 13.46 -2.01 -19.49
CA GLN A 325 13.59 -3.27 -20.22
C GLN A 325 12.80 -4.41 -19.57
N ASN A 326 12.63 -4.40 -18.25
CA ASN A 326 11.97 -5.49 -17.52
C ASN A 326 10.53 -5.17 -17.10
N LEU A 327 10.00 -3.99 -17.42
CA LEU A 327 8.66 -3.58 -17.01
C LEU A 327 7.62 -4.44 -17.71
N THR A 328 6.85 -5.18 -16.91
CA THR A 328 5.76 -6.06 -17.34
C THR A 328 4.39 -5.48 -17.01
N GLU A 329 4.27 -4.71 -15.94
CA GLU A 329 3.00 -4.17 -15.47
C GLU A 329 3.11 -2.69 -15.15
N LEU A 330 2.23 -1.89 -15.77
CA LEU A 330 2.12 -0.47 -15.57
C LEU A 330 0.69 -0.11 -15.19
N VAL A 331 0.52 0.53 -14.03
CA VAL A 331 -0.78 0.97 -13.53
C VAL A 331 -0.72 2.46 -13.17
N VAL A 332 -1.53 3.28 -13.82
CA VAL A 332 -1.64 4.71 -13.54
C VAL A 332 -3.08 5.07 -13.23
N LYS A 333 -3.33 5.63 -12.04
CA LYS A 333 -4.67 5.99 -11.57
C LYS A 333 -4.70 7.43 -11.07
N ASP A 334 -5.77 8.15 -11.39
CA ASP A 334 -6.13 9.44 -10.79
C ASP A 334 -4.99 10.49 -10.81
N SER A 335 -4.08 10.40 -11.79
CA SER A 335 -2.90 11.25 -11.92
C SER A 335 -3.17 12.35 -12.94
N SER A 336 -3.99 13.32 -12.52
CA SER A 336 -4.59 14.33 -13.40
C SER A 336 -3.60 15.31 -14.05
N GLY A 337 -2.34 15.37 -13.60
CA GLY A 337 -1.29 16.20 -14.19
C GLY A 337 -0.77 15.71 -15.54
N LEU A 338 -0.93 14.41 -15.83
CA LEU A 338 -0.39 13.78 -17.03
C LEU A 338 -1.17 14.20 -18.29
N ALA A 339 -0.49 14.87 -19.22
CA ALA A 339 -1.06 15.20 -20.53
C ALA A 339 -1.05 14.01 -21.51
N HIS A 340 -0.05 13.14 -21.35
CA HIS A 340 0.12 11.85 -22.02
C HIS A 340 0.80 10.88 -21.07
N LEU A 341 0.68 9.56 -21.31
CA LEU A 341 1.36 8.56 -20.48
C LEU A 341 2.84 8.45 -20.85
N VAL A 342 3.10 8.27 -22.14
CA VAL A 342 4.42 7.91 -22.69
C VAL A 342 4.59 8.56 -24.07
N THR A 343 5.82 8.69 -24.54
CA THR A 343 6.11 9.17 -25.90
C THR A 343 6.44 8.03 -26.86
N VAL A 344 6.47 8.31 -28.17
CA VAL A 344 6.86 7.33 -29.21
C VAL A 344 8.27 6.79 -28.97
N SER A 345 9.24 7.64 -28.63
CA SER A 345 10.61 7.18 -28.38
C SER A 345 10.69 6.25 -27.15
N ALA A 346 9.94 6.54 -26.09
CA ALA A 346 9.93 5.77 -24.85
C ALA A 346 9.12 4.46 -24.96
N VAL A 347 7.96 4.48 -25.62
CA VAL A 347 7.09 3.30 -25.73
C VAL A 347 7.76 2.15 -26.48
N THR A 348 8.64 2.46 -27.45
CA THR A 348 9.42 1.46 -28.18
C THR A 348 10.41 0.67 -27.31
N ARG A 349 10.68 1.14 -26.09
CA ARG A 349 11.58 0.51 -25.13
C ARG A 349 10.84 -0.33 -24.08
N LEU A 350 9.51 -0.26 -24.04
CA LEU A 350 8.65 -1.05 -23.16
C LEU A 350 8.38 -2.45 -23.75
N VAL A 351 9.43 -3.14 -24.18
CA VAL A 351 9.34 -4.36 -25.00
C VAL A 351 8.84 -5.59 -24.23
N HIS A 352 8.85 -5.55 -22.89
CA HIS A 352 8.35 -6.61 -22.02
C HIS A 352 6.98 -6.33 -21.40
N LEU A 353 6.36 -5.18 -21.71
CA LEU A 353 5.11 -4.77 -21.09
C LEU A 353 3.97 -5.72 -21.51
N THR A 354 3.32 -6.34 -20.53
CA THR A 354 2.18 -7.24 -20.72
C THR A 354 0.87 -6.57 -20.35
N ASN A 355 0.86 -5.75 -19.30
CA ASN A 355 -0.35 -5.11 -18.77
C ASN A 355 -0.16 -3.60 -18.69
N MET A 356 -1.08 -2.85 -19.30
CA MET A 356 -1.16 -1.40 -19.19
C MET A 356 -2.56 -0.99 -18.72
N THR A 357 -2.64 -0.34 -17.56
CA THR A 357 -3.90 0.15 -16.98
C THR A 357 -3.80 1.65 -16.71
N ILE A 358 -4.76 2.42 -17.24
CA ILE A 358 -4.87 3.87 -17.04
C ILE A 358 -6.30 4.18 -16.62
N ILE A 359 -6.48 4.76 -15.44
CA ILE A 359 -7.80 5.06 -14.87
C ILE A 359 -7.83 6.51 -14.36
N GLY A 360 -8.91 7.25 -14.62
CA GLY A 360 -9.16 8.53 -13.94
C GLY A 360 -8.18 9.67 -14.26
N CYS A 361 -7.36 9.55 -15.31
CA CYS A 361 -6.38 10.58 -15.67
C CYS A 361 -7.02 11.71 -16.49
N GLU A 362 -7.61 12.70 -15.80
CA GLU A 362 -8.54 13.68 -16.37
C GLU A 362 -8.00 14.56 -17.50
N LYS A 363 -6.74 15.02 -17.45
CA LYS A 363 -6.15 15.91 -18.46
C LYS A 363 -5.48 15.18 -19.62
N MET A 364 -5.39 13.86 -19.55
CA MET A 364 -4.72 13.06 -20.58
C MET A 364 -5.47 13.19 -21.91
N LYS A 365 -4.78 13.63 -22.97
CA LYS A 365 -5.38 13.81 -24.31
C LYS A 365 -5.12 12.63 -25.24
N GLU A 366 -3.99 11.97 -25.04
CA GLU A 366 -3.57 10.77 -25.76
C GLU A 366 -2.71 9.91 -24.84
N VAL A 367 -2.65 8.60 -25.09
CA VAL A 367 -1.82 7.69 -24.28
C VAL A 367 -0.36 7.79 -24.71
N VAL A 368 -0.11 7.70 -26.02
CA VAL A 368 1.22 7.79 -26.63
C VAL A 368 1.34 9.08 -27.43
N ALA A 369 2.13 10.03 -26.92
CA ALA A 369 2.42 11.30 -27.56
C ALA A 369 3.54 11.18 -28.61
N ASN A 370 3.46 12.02 -29.64
CA ASN A 370 4.50 12.09 -30.66
C ASN A 370 5.65 13.00 -30.21
N ASP A 371 6.86 12.46 -30.09
CA ASP A 371 8.09 13.20 -29.78
C ASP A 371 9.17 13.06 -30.86
N GLU A 372 8.89 12.35 -31.97
CA GLU A 372 9.86 12.10 -33.02
C GLU A 372 9.27 12.35 -34.44
N ASN A 373 10.11 12.85 -35.34
CA ASN A 373 9.83 12.90 -36.78
C ASN A 373 10.26 11.60 -37.46
N ARG A 374 9.74 10.44 -37.01
CA ARG A 374 10.00 9.14 -37.66
C ARG A 374 8.86 8.77 -38.59
N GLU A 375 8.96 9.19 -39.85
CA GLU A 375 8.02 8.77 -40.89
C GLU A 375 8.13 7.26 -41.17
N GLY A 376 6.99 6.56 -41.18
CA GLY A 376 6.87 5.17 -41.66
C GLY A 376 7.34 4.08 -40.69
N LYS A 377 7.66 4.40 -39.44
CA LYS A 377 8.14 3.38 -38.47
C LYS A 377 6.98 2.56 -37.91
N VAL A 378 7.15 1.23 -37.93
CA VAL A 378 6.28 0.29 -37.22
C VAL A 378 6.71 0.23 -35.75
N ILE A 379 5.75 0.47 -34.85
CA ILE A 379 5.92 0.36 -33.40
C ILE A 379 5.15 -0.88 -32.96
N SER A 380 5.88 -1.91 -32.56
CA SER A 380 5.26 -3.16 -32.09
C SER A 380 5.29 -3.22 -30.57
N LEU A 381 4.10 -3.28 -29.96
CA LEU A 381 3.91 -3.57 -28.53
C LEU A 381 3.73 -5.09 -28.38
N GLY A 382 4.80 -5.82 -28.68
CA GLY A 382 4.77 -7.25 -28.99
C GLY A 382 4.23 -8.15 -27.89
N LYS A 383 4.46 -7.82 -26.62
CA LYS A 383 4.04 -8.63 -25.46
C LYS A 383 2.81 -8.08 -24.75
N LEU A 384 2.27 -6.94 -25.19
CA LEU A 384 1.11 -6.33 -24.55
C LEU A 384 -0.08 -7.28 -24.73
N GLN A 385 -0.63 -7.70 -23.60
CA GLN A 385 -1.65 -8.72 -23.47
C GLN A 385 -2.99 -8.11 -23.05
N SER A 386 -2.94 -7.14 -22.13
CA SER A 386 -4.11 -6.41 -21.62
C SER A 386 -3.88 -4.90 -21.64
N LEU A 387 -4.85 -4.17 -22.21
CA LEU A 387 -4.90 -2.71 -22.19
C LEU A 387 -6.23 -2.25 -21.61
N THR A 388 -6.18 -1.47 -20.53
CA THR A 388 -7.36 -0.92 -19.84
C THR A 388 -7.27 0.59 -19.77
N LEU A 389 -8.26 1.27 -20.35
CA LEU A 389 -8.47 2.71 -20.34
C LEU A 389 -9.85 2.99 -19.74
N GLN A 390 -9.92 3.54 -18.53
CA GLN A 390 -11.20 3.81 -17.86
C GLN A 390 -11.30 5.23 -17.31
N HIS A 391 -12.48 5.82 -17.38
CA HIS A 391 -12.76 7.14 -16.80
C HIS A 391 -11.76 8.22 -17.28
N LEU A 392 -11.52 8.30 -18.59
CA LEU A 392 -10.58 9.25 -19.21
C LEU A 392 -11.34 10.33 -20.01
N PRO A 393 -11.85 11.40 -19.36
CA PRO A 393 -12.76 12.37 -19.98
C PRO A 393 -12.13 13.24 -21.09
N SER A 394 -10.80 13.32 -21.17
CA SER A 394 -10.08 14.13 -22.15
C SER A 394 -9.40 13.33 -23.27
N VAL A 395 -9.31 12.00 -23.14
CA VAL A 395 -8.58 11.17 -24.10
C VAL A 395 -9.34 11.14 -25.42
N LYS A 396 -8.64 11.50 -26.50
CA LYS A 396 -9.19 11.52 -27.87
C LYS A 396 -8.82 10.27 -28.66
N CYS A 397 -7.68 9.67 -28.35
CA CYS A 397 -7.12 8.50 -29.01
C CYS A 397 -6.01 7.85 -28.17
N PHE A 398 -5.64 6.61 -28.51
CA PHE A 398 -4.45 5.97 -27.97
C PHE A 398 -3.18 6.69 -28.45
N SER A 399 -3.09 7.02 -29.73
CA SER A 399 -2.00 7.85 -30.27
C SER A 399 -2.49 8.74 -31.42
N SER A 400 -2.11 10.02 -31.39
CA SER A 400 -2.47 10.98 -32.45
C SER A 400 -1.47 11.02 -33.61
N THR A 401 -0.39 10.25 -33.53
CA THR A 401 0.69 10.20 -34.51
C THR A 401 0.21 9.70 -35.87
N THR A 402 0.53 10.43 -36.94
CA THR A 402 0.25 10.04 -38.34
C THR A 402 1.41 9.30 -39.01
N SER A 403 2.60 9.37 -38.42
CA SER A 403 3.85 8.85 -38.96
C SER A 403 4.12 7.39 -38.59
N CYS A 404 3.48 6.84 -37.54
CA CYS A 404 3.74 5.50 -37.02
C CYS A 404 2.55 4.56 -37.21
N ILE A 405 2.85 3.27 -37.39
CA ILE A 405 1.87 2.18 -37.40
C ILE A 405 2.05 1.38 -36.11
N PHE A 406 0.96 1.14 -35.37
CA PHE A 406 1.00 0.38 -34.14
C PHE A 406 0.53 -1.06 -34.36
N GLU A 407 1.31 -2.01 -33.86
CA GLU A 407 1.01 -3.44 -33.89
C GLU A 407 0.94 -4.01 -32.48
N PHE A 408 -0.07 -4.85 -32.25
CA PHE A 408 -0.34 -5.47 -30.96
C PHE A 408 -0.54 -6.99 -31.13
N PRO A 409 0.52 -7.73 -31.48
CA PRO A 409 0.40 -9.13 -31.87
C PRO A 409 -0.07 -10.04 -30.72
N SER A 410 0.19 -9.72 -29.46
CA SER A 410 -0.21 -10.54 -28.31
C SER A 410 -1.45 -10.03 -27.56
N LEU A 411 -2.06 -8.94 -28.02
CA LEU A 411 -3.12 -8.27 -27.28
C LEU A 411 -4.40 -9.12 -27.34
N PHE A 412 -4.79 -9.64 -26.19
CA PHE A 412 -5.94 -10.54 -26.07
C PHE A 412 -7.15 -9.86 -25.41
N SER A 413 -6.92 -8.78 -24.65
CA SER A 413 -7.95 -8.04 -23.92
C SER A 413 -7.77 -6.53 -24.07
N VAL A 414 -8.84 -5.84 -24.46
CA VAL A 414 -8.92 -4.37 -24.49
C VAL A 414 -10.16 -3.92 -23.76
N GLU A 415 -10.00 -2.94 -22.87
CA GLU A 415 -11.09 -2.28 -22.17
C GLU A 415 -10.97 -0.76 -22.34
N VAL A 416 -12.03 -0.14 -22.86
CA VAL A 416 -12.18 1.31 -23.03
C VAL A 416 -13.55 1.72 -22.48
N GLU A 417 -13.58 2.20 -21.24
CA GLU A 417 -14.82 2.54 -20.56
C GLU A 417 -14.83 4.00 -20.12
N GLU A 418 -15.96 4.67 -20.30
CA GLU A 418 -16.14 6.06 -19.85
C GLU A 418 -15.05 7.02 -20.37
N CYS A 419 -14.72 6.89 -21.67
CA CYS A 419 -13.77 7.72 -22.42
C CYS A 419 -14.51 8.57 -23.49
N PRO A 420 -15.38 9.53 -23.10
CA PRO A 420 -16.39 10.13 -23.99
C PRO A 420 -15.84 10.92 -25.18
N LYS A 421 -14.58 11.36 -25.15
CA LYS A 421 -13.95 12.09 -26.28
C LYS A 421 -13.17 11.19 -27.23
N MET A 422 -13.06 9.90 -26.93
CA MET A 422 -12.29 8.97 -27.74
C MET A 422 -13.10 8.58 -28.97
N LYS A 423 -12.65 9.06 -30.14
CA LYS A 423 -13.32 8.81 -31.43
C LYS A 423 -12.62 7.77 -32.29
N ILE A 424 -11.34 7.60 -32.08
CA ILE A 424 -10.50 6.62 -32.76
C ILE A 424 -9.51 6.05 -31.75
N PHE A 425 -9.02 4.85 -31.99
CA PHE A 425 -7.88 4.32 -31.27
C PHE A 425 -6.56 4.90 -31.82
N SER A 426 -6.31 4.78 -33.13
CA SER A 426 -5.14 5.37 -33.80
C SER A 426 -5.50 5.88 -35.20
N LYS A 427 -4.71 6.80 -35.74
CA LYS A 427 -4.97 7.35 -37.09
C LYS A 427 -4.67 6.38 -38.25
N ARG A 428 -3.79 5.40 -38.06
CA ARG A 428 -3.46 4.36 -39.06
C ARG A 428 -4.04 3.01 -38.65
N THR A 429 -4.13 2.10 -39.63
CA THR A 429 -4.59 0.72 -39.48
C THR A 429 -3.85 -0.02 -38.39
N LEU A 430 -4.61 -0.76 -37.57
CA LEU A 430 -4.13 -1.54 -36.45
C LEU A 430 -4.05 -3.02 -36.83
N SER A 431 -3.05 -3.73 -36.30
CA SER A 431 -3.00 -5.18 -36.35
C SER A 431 -3.12 -5.74 -34.94
N MET A 432 -4.21 -6.46 -34.68
CA MET A 432 -4.54 -7.07 -33.37
C MET A 432 -5.03 -8.53 -33.57
N PRO A 433 -4.19 -9.42 -34.12
CA PRO A 433 -4.61 -10.74 -34.60
C PRO A 433 -5.15 -11.67 -33.50
N ASN A 434 -4.84 -11.40 -32.23
CA ASN A 434 -5.17 -12.28 -31.09
C ASN A 434 -6.23 -11.70 -30.15
N LEU A 435 -6.93 -10.62 -30.53
CA LEU A 435 -7.92 -9.97 -29.67
C LEU A 435 -9.15 -10.87 -29.47
N LYS A 436 -9.43 -11.25 -28.22
CA LYS A 436 -10.55 -12.15 -27.84
C LYS A 436 -11.58 -11.50 -26.94
N TYR A 437 -11.18 -10.47 -26.20
CA TYR A 437 -12.02 -9.76 -25.27
C TYR A 437 -11.93 -8.27 -25.54
N ALA A 438 -13.08 -7.67 -25.82
CA ALA A 438 -13.21 -6.22 -25.92
C ALA A 438 -14.35 -5.77 -25.02
N SER A 439 -14.12 -4.75 -24.20
CA SER A 439 -15.16 -4.00 -23.49
C SER A 439 -15.03 -2.55 -23.92
N LEU A 440 -15.98 -2.02 -24.68
CA LEU A 440 -15.95 -0.66 -25.22
C LEU A 440 -17.27 0.02 -24.91
N PHE A 441 -17.24 1.11 -24.14
CA PHE A 441 -18.42 1.91 -23.82
C PHE A 441 -19.61 1.08 -23.30
N ARG A 442 -19.35 0.19 -22.34
CA ARG A 442 -20.28 -0.74 -21.69
C ARG A 442 -20.79 -1.87 -22.58
N HIS A 443 -20.35 -1.95 -23.84
CA HIS A 443 -20.57 -3.08 -24.71
C HIS A 443 -19.44 -4.10 -24.54
N LYS A 444 -19.80 -5.38 -24.37
CA LYS A 444 -18.86 -6.46 -24.10
C LYS A 444 -18.91 -7.51 -25.19
N TRP A 445 -17.75 -7.83 -25.77
CA TRP A 445 -17.55 -8.92 -26.71
C TRP A 445 -16.67 -9.99 -26.06
N LYS A 446 -17.15 -11.24 -26.12
CA LYS A 446 -16.41 -12.43 -25.67
C LYS A 446 -16.32 -13.40 -26.85
N GLY A 447 -15.12 -13.73 -27.33
CA GLY A 447 -14.90 -14.69 -28.42
C GLY A 447 -14.04 -14.14 -29.56
N ASN A 448 -14.17 -14.70 -30.77
CA ASN A 448 -13.45 -14.21 -31.96
C ASN A 448 -13.98 -12.82 -32.34
N TRP A 449 -13.33 -11.77 -31.85
CA TRP A 449 -13.59 -10.42 -32.31
C TRP A 449 -12.93 -10.23 -33.68
N GLU A 450 -13.74 -10.00 -34.71
CA GLU A 450 -13.29 -9.83 -36.12
C GLU A 450 -13.43 -8.37 -36.60
N GLY A 451 -13.72 -7.44 -35.69
CA GLY A 451 -13.93 -6.02 -36.01
C GLY A 451 -12.62 -5.23 -36.17
N ASP A 452 -12.72 -4.02 -36.69
CA ASP A 452 -11.67 -3.01 -36.59
C ASP A 452 -11.96 -2.11 -35.38
N LEU A 453 -10.96 -1.88 -34.52
CA LEU A 453 -11.15 -1.17 -33.25
C LEU A 453 -11.50 0.31 -33.49
N ASN A 454 -10.91 0.94 -34.51
CA ASN A 454 -11.24 2.31 -34.89
C ASN A 454 -12.71 2.42 -35.32
N THR A 455 -13.14 1.53 -36.23
CA THR A 455 -14.52 1.49 -36.74
C THR A 455 -15.52 1.23 -35.61
N THR A 456 -15.19 0.32 -34.71
CA THR A 456 -16.05 -0.01 -33.55
C THR A 456 -16.17 1.17 -32.58
N ILE A 457 -15.05 1.83 -32.24
CA ILE A 457 -15.07 3.03 -31.38
C ILE A 457 -15.85 4.16 -32.06
N GLN A 458 -15.67 4.39 -33.35
CA GLN A 458 -16.42 5.42 -34.09
C GLN A 458 -17.92 5.17 -34.06
N ALA A 459 -18.36 3.92 -34.23
CA ALA A 459 -19.76 3.55 -34.20
C ALA A 459 -20.41 3.72 -32.81
N LEU A 460 -19.64 3.55 -31.73
CA LEU A 460 -20.14 3.62 -30.35
C LEU A 460 -19.95 5.00 -29.69
N SER A 461 -19.08 5.83 -30.26
CA SER A 461 -18.81 7.20 -29.78
C SER A 461 -19.61 8.29 -30.53
N ALA A 462 -20.36 7.88 -31.56
CA ALA A 462 -21.35 8.72 -32.24
C ALA A 462 -22.60 8.90 -31.37
#